data_AF-A0A7X8U2D4-F1
#
_entry.id   AF-A0A7X8U2D4-F1
#
_cell.length_a   1.000
_cell.length_b   1.000
_cell.length_c   1.000
_cell.angle_alpha   90.00
_cell.angle_beta   90.00
_cell.angle_gamma   90.00
#
_symmetry.space_group_name_H-M   'P 1'
#
loop_
_entity.id
_entity.type
_entity.pdbx_description
1 polymer ?
#
loop_
_entity_poly.entity_id
_entity_poly.type
_entity_poly.pdbx_seq_one_letter_code
_entity_poly.pdbx_strand_id
1 'polypeptide(L)'
;MFEIVFKALGEPTRLKIIKLLAERELCVCDLEEVMQISQPRISQHLKVLKHAGLVNERKEGQRNICSLNRDLLFNIIEDFQQYIDQPLEGMAEFSEEYTRLPEVVGDYCEKKNCGKL
;
A
#
# COMPACT_ATOMS: atom_id res chain seq x y z
N MET A 1 7.39 1.39 8.95
CA MET A 1 6.34 0.35 9.12
C MET A 1 5.46 0.18 7.87
N PHE A 2 5.03 1.27 7.23
CA PHE A 2 4.02 1.25 6.14
C PHE A 2 4.58 1.00 4.73
N GLU A 3 5.88 1.18 4.55
CA GLU A 3 6.56 1.22 3.23
C GLU A 3 6.30 -0.02 2.37
N ILE A 4 6.39 -1.23 2.94
CA ILE A 4 6.18 -2.49 2.21
C ILE A 4 4.75 -2.57 1.67
N VAL A 5 3.77 -2.18 2.49
CA VAL A 5 2.35 -2.18 2.13
C VAL A 5 2.06 -1.16 1.04
N PHE A 6 2.51 0.09 1.19
CA PHE A 6 2.27 1.12 0.18
C PHE A 6 3.02 0.87 -1.12
N LYS A 7 4.24 0.30 -1.08
CA LYS A 7 4.93 -0.17 -2.29
C LYS A 7 4.15 -1.29 -2.98
N ALA A 8 3.56 -2.21 -2.22
CA ALA A 8 2.69 -3.23 -2.78
C ALA A 8 1.41 -2.60 -3.38
N LEU A 9 0.77 -1.64 -2.72
CA LEU A 9 -0.43 -0.97 -3.25
C LEU A 9 -0.16 -0.01 -4.40
N GLY A 10 1.07 0.48 -4.59
CA GLY A 10 1.44 1.43 -5.64
C GLY A 10 1.44 0.88 -7.08
N GLU A 11 0.96 -0.35 -7.32
CA GLU A 11 0.87 -0.92 -8.66
C GLU A 11 -0.59 -1.23 -9.05
N PRO A 12 -1.06 -0.78 -10.22
CA PRO A 12 -2.47 -0.85 -10.60
C PRO A 12 -3.07 -2.27 -10.63
N THR A 13 -2.31 -3.27 -11.08
CA THR A 13 -2.78 -4.66 -11.16
C THR A 13 -3.01 -5.24 -9.77
N ARG A 14 -2.11 -4.97 -8.82
CA ARG A 14 -2.27 -5.36 -7.41
C ARG A 14 -3.48 -4.71 -6.76
N LEU A 15 -3.77 -3.44 -7.04
CA LEU A 15 -5.00 -2.79 -6.57
C LEU A 15 -6.26 -3.47 -7.10
N LYS A 16 -6.28 -3.86 -8.39
CA LYS A 16 -7.39 -4.62 -8.98
C LYS A 16 -7.58 -5.96 -8.27
N ILE A 17 -6.49 -6.70 -8.02
CA ILE A 17 -6.53 -7.97 -7.28
C ILE A 17 -7.12 -7.76 -5.88
N ILE A 18 -6.63 -6.77 -5.13
CA ILE A 18 -7.15 -6.45 -3.79
C ILE A 18 -8.64 -6.14 -3.83
N LYS A 19 -9.10 -5.34 -4.80
CA LYS A 19 -10.52 -5.02 -4.95
C LYS A 19 -11.35 -6.26 -5.27
N LEU A 20 -10.88 -7.16 -6.14
CA LEU A 20 -11.57 -8.43 -6.42
C LEU A 20 -11.63 -9.34 -5.18
N LEU A 21 -10.52 -9.46 -4.44
CA LEU A 21 -10.48 -10.21 -3.18
C LEU A 21 -11.30 -9.58 -2.05
N ALA A 22 -11.61 -8.28 -2.15
CA ALA A 22 -12.54 -7.60 -1.26
C ALA A 22 -14.01 -7.93 -1.58
N GLU A 23 -14.33 -8.43 -2.78
CA GLU A 23 -15.70 -8.88 -3.07
C GLU A 23 -15.92 -10.31 -2.58
N ARG A 24 -14.94 -11.20 -2.81
CA ARG A 24 -14.94 -12.58 -2.31
C ARG A 24 -13.56 -13.20 -2.44
N GLU A 25 -13.39 -14.36 -1.82
CA GLU A 25 -12.18 -15.16 -1.95
C GLU A 25 -12.11 -15.84 -3.33
N LEU A 26 -10.91 -15.89 -3.93
CA LEU A 26 -10.70 -16.34 -5.30
C LEU A 26 -9.40 -17.15 -5.39
N CYS A 27 -9.36 -18.17 -6.24
CA CYS A 27 -8.08 -18.80 -6.60
C CYS A 27 -7.40 -18.08 -7.77
N VAL A 28 -6.16 -18.46 -8.07
CA VAL A 28 -5.39 -17.89 -9.20
C VAL A 28 -6.12 -18.07 -10.53
N CYS A 29 -6.77 -19.21 -10.76
CA CYS A 29 -7.53 -19.47 -11.98
C CYS A 29 -8.75 -18.54 -12.09
N ASP A 30 -9.45 -18.28 -10.98
CA ASP A 30 -10.59 -17.36 -10.99
C ASP A 30 -10.14 -15.93 -11.31
N LEU A 31 -8.98 -15.51 -10.77
CA LEU A 31 -8.38 -14.20 -11.07
C LEU A 31 -7.92 -14.10 -12.53
N GLU A 32 -7.36 -15.18 -13.10
CA GLU A 32 -7.00 -15.24 -14.53
C GLU A 32 -8.23 -15.04 -15.41
N GLU A 33 -9.30 -15.78 -15.14
CA GLU A 33 -10.56 -15.69 -15.88
C GLU A 33 -11.15 -14.27 -15.82
N VAL A 34 -11.15 -13.64 -14.64
CA VAL A 34 -11.74 -12.30 -14.47
C VAL A 34 -10.84 -11.19 -15.03
N MET A 35 -9.52 -11.29 -14.85
CA MET A 35 -8.58 -10.22 -15.20
C MET A 35 -8.03 -10.35 -16.62
N GLN A 36 -8.17 -11.50 -17.27
CA GLN A 36 -7.61 -11.81 -18.59
C GLN A 36 -6.09 -11.60 -18.62
N ILE A 37 -5.42 -12.02 -17.53
CA ILE A 37 -3.97 -11.98 -17.33
C ILE A 37 -3.50 -13.38 -16.98
N SER A 38 -2.35 -13.80 -17.52
CA SER A 38 -1.82 -15.14 -17.30
C SER A 38 -1.57 -15.47 -15.81
N GLN A 39 -1.80 -16.74 -15.44
CA GLN A 39 -1.55 -17.21 -14.07
C GLN A 39 -0.14 -16.90 -13.52
N PRO A 40 0.97 -17.04 -14.29
CA PRO A 40 2.29 -16.72 -13.78
C PRO A 40 2.42 -15.25 -13.35
N ARG A 41 1.81 -14.33 -14.11
CA ARG A 41 1.83 -12.90 -13.78
C ARG A 41 0.96 -12.62 -12.56
N ILE A 42 -0.24 -13.18 -12.48
CA ILE A 42 -1.09 -13.06 -11.28
C ILE A 42 -0.39 -13.62 -10.05
N SER A 43 0.25 -14.78 -10.16
CA SER A 43 1.02 -15.40 -9.06
C SER A 43 2.16 -14.51 -8.58
N GLN A 44 2.84 -13.80 -9.48
CA GLN A 44 3.87 -12.82 -9.10
C GLN A 44 3.28 -11.65 -8.30
N HIS A 45 2.13 -11.09 -8.73
CA HIS A 45 1.44 -10.03 -7.99
C HIS A 45 0.97 -10.52 -6.62
N LEU A 46 0.38 -11.72 -6.54
CA LEU A 46 -0.04 -12.34 -5.28
C LEU A 46 1.14 -12.60 -4.35
N LYS A 47 2.31 -13.00 -4.85
CA LYS A 47 3.52 -13.17 -4.02
C LYS A 47 3.92 -11.86 -3.33
N VAL A 48 3.88 -10.74 -4.05
CA VAL A 48 4.16 -9.41 -3.49
C VAL A 48 3.11 -9.01 -2.45
N LEU A 49 1.83 -9.21 -2.75
CA LEU A 49 0.74 -8.90 -1.82
C LEU A 49 0.78 -9.76 -0.55
N LYS A 50 1.11 -11.05 -0.68
CA LYS A 50 1.32 -11.97 0.46
C LYS A 50 2.52 -11.57 1.30
N HIS A 51 3.63 -11.17 0.67
CA HIS A 51 4.81 -10.67 1.38
C HIS A 51 4.50 -9.39 2.17
N ALA A 52 3.64 -8.52 1.62
CA ALA A 52 3.13 -7.35 2.33
C ALA A 52 2.04 -7.67 3.38
N GLY A 53 1.65 -8.93 3.53
CA GLY A 53 0.60 -9.38 4.46
C GLY A 53 -0.84 -9.06 4.05
N LEU A 54 -1.04 -8.38 2.91
CA LEU A 54 -2.35 -7.93 2.43
C LEU A 54 -3.24 -9.08 1.93
N VAL A 55 -2.65 -10.22 1.57
CA VAL A 55 -3.37 -11.38 1.07
C VAL A 55 -3.04 -12.60 1.92
N ASN A 56 -4.09 -13.31 2.34
CA ASN A 56 -4.00 -14.62 2.96
C ASN A 56 -4.17 -15.70 1.88
N GLU A 57 -3.61 -16.88 2.14
CA GLU A 57 -3.76 -18.05 1.26
C GLU A 57 -4.06 -19.28 2.11
N ARG A 58 -5.02 -20.08 1.66
CA ARG A 58 -5.29 -21.41 2.22
C ARG A 58 -5.47 -22.42 1.11
N LYS A 59 -5.26 -23.69 1.43
CA LYS A 59 -5.49 -24.80 0.50
C LYS A 59 -6.88 -25.39 0.72
N GLU A 60 -7.63 -25.51 -0.37
CA GLU A 60 -8.96 -26.13 -0.41
C GLU A 60 -8.99 -27.18 -1.53
N GLY A 61 -8.78 -28.45 -1.15
CA GLY A 61 -8.53 -29.53 -2.10
C GLY A 61 -7.25 -29.26 -2.91
N GLN A 62 -7.41 -29.11 -4.23
CA GLN A 62 -6.30 -28.78 -5.14
C GLN A 62 -6.17 -27.27 -5.43
N ARG A 63 -7.08 -26.45 -4.90
CA ARG A 63 -7.11 -25.00 -5.15
C ARG A 63 -6.41 -24.26 -4.02
N ASN A 64 -5.61 -23.26 -4.37
CA ASN A 64 -5.12 -22.27 -3.41
C ASN A 64 -6.06 -21.07 -3.45
N ILE A 65 -6.86 -20.92 -2.39
CA ILE A 65 -7.82 -19.83 -2.24
C ILE A 65 -7.12 -18.64 -1.59
N CYS A 66 -7.18 -17.49 -2.24
CA CYS A 66 -6.67 -16.23 -1.74
C CYS A 66 -7.80 -15.38 -1.16
N SER A 67 -7.51 -14.64 -0.10
CA SER A 67 -8.44 -13.69 0.51
C SER A 67 -7.75 -12.41 0.97
N LEU A 68 -8.50 -11.31 1.03
CA LEU A 68 -7.98 -10.04 1.54
C LEU A 68 -7.81 -10.10 3.06
N ASN A 69 -6.62 -9.75 3.55
CA ASN A 69 -6.39 -9.52 4.97
C ASN A 69 -6.92 -8.13 5.36
N ARG A 70 -8.20 -8.08 5.73
CA ARG A 70 -8.87 -6.82 6.07
C ARG A 70 -8.35 -6.19 7.36
N ASP A 71 -8.03 -7.01 8.34
CA ASP A 71 -7.55 -6.53 9.64
C ASP A 71 -6.21 -5.81 9.48
N LEU A 72 -5.26 -6.41 8.75
CA LEU A 72 -3.99 -5.75 8.46
C LEU A 72 -4.21 -4.45 7.67
N LEU A 73 -5.08 -4.47 6.65
CA LEU A 73 -5.34 -3.28 5.85
C LEU A 73 -5.91 -2.14 6.70
N PHE A 74 -6.87 -2.45 7.57
CA PHE A 74 -7.46 -1.49 8.50
C PHE A 74 -6.41 -0.91 9.46
N ASN A 75 -5.66 -1.79 10.14
CA ASN A 75 -4.63 -1.38 11.10
C ASN A 75 -3.56 -0.50 10.44
N ILE A 76 -3.09 -0.86 9.24
CA ILE A 76 -2.07 -0.07 8.54
C ILE A 76 -2.59 1.32 8.16
N ILE A 77 -3.85 1.44 7.74
CA ILE A 77 -4.45 2.74 7.43
C ILE A 77 -4.61 3.57 8.71
N GLU A 78 -5.08 2.96 9.80
CA GLU A 78 -5.25 3.61 11.09
C GLU A 78 -3.91 4.08 11.66
N ASP A 79 -2.91 3.22 11.70
CA ASP A 79 -1.55 3.53 12.18
C ASP A 79 -0.90 4.63 11.31
N PHE A 80 -1.12 4.60 10.00
CA PHE A 80 -0.61 5.64 9.10
C PHE A 80 -1.30 6.98 9.35
N GLN A 81 -2.61 6.98 9.54
CA GLN A 81 -3.36 8.20 9.88
C GLN A 81 -2.86 8.77 11.21
N GLN A 82 -2.68 7.94 12.23
CA GLN A 82 -2.10 8.35 13.51
C GLN A 82 -0.70 8.93 13.35
N TYR A 83 0.15 8.32 12.53
CA TYR A 83 1.50 8.84 12.25
C TYR A 83 1.45 10.23 11.59
N ILE A 84 0.54 10.46 10.64
CA ILE A 84 0.38 11.76 9.97
C ILE A 84 -0.17 12.82 10.92
N ASP A 85 -1.09 12.45 11.82
CA ASP A 85 -1.72 13.39 12.76
C ASP A 85 -0.84 13.73 13.96
N GLN A 86 0.25 12.99 14.19
CA GLN A 86 1.20 13.28 15.27
C GLN A 86 2.00 14.56 14.97
N PRO A 87 2.17 15.45 15.97
CA PRO A 87 2.99 16.64 15.80
C PRO A 87 4.46 16.26 15.57
N LEU A 88 5.15 17.03 14.74
CA LEU A 88 6.60 16.87 14.52
C LEU A 88 7.42 17.17 15.79
N GLU A 89 6.85 17.92 16.73
CA GLU A 89 7.49 18.25 18.00
C GLU A 89 7.83 16.96 18.78
N GLY A 90 9.11 16.78 19.10
CA GLY A 90 9.59 15.61 19.84
C GLY A 90 9.90 14.37 18.97
N MET A 91 9.68 14.43 17.65
CA MET A 91 10.11 13.36 16.74
C MET A 91 11.59 13.48 16.40
N ALA A 92 12.43 12.60 16.95
CA ALA A 92 13.88 12.65 16.73
C ALA A 92 14.28 12.61 15.24
N GLU A 93 13.57 11.82 14.43
CA GLU A 93 13.79 11.68 12.98
C GLU A 93 13.56 12.99 12.21
N PHE A 94 12.72 13.89 12.74
CA PHE A 94 12.37 15.16 12.09
C PHE A 94 12.95 16.38 12.81
N SER A 95 13.93 16.20 13.70
CA SER A 95 14.45 17.30 14.53
C SER A 95 15.05 18.46 13.71
N GLU A 96 15.76 18.15 12.63
CA GLU A 96 16.31 19.16 11.72
C GLU A 96 15.22 19.84 10.89
N GLU A 97 14.25 19.08 10.37
CA GLU A 97 13.10 19.58 9.62
C GLU A 97 12.23 20.48 10.48
N TYR A 98 11.90 20.06 11.71
CA TYR A 98 11.11 20.82 12.67
C TYR A 98 11.75 22.17 12.99
N THR A 99 13.07 22.21 13.10
CA THR A 99 13.82 23.47 13.35
C THR A 99 13.77 24.41 12.14
N ARG A 100 13.83 23.86 10.91
CA ARG A 100 13.83 24.65 9.66
C ARG A 100 12.44 25.03 9.18
N LEU A 101 11.41 24.26 9.51
CA LEU A 101 10.05 24.45 9.00
C LEU A 101 9.48 25.86 9.29
N PRO A 102 9.66 26.45 10.48
CA PRO A 102 9.24 27.82 10.74
C PRO A 102 9.94 28.88 9.88
N GLU A 103 11.14 28.62 9.35
CA GLU A 103 11.85 29.55 8.45
C GLU A 103 11.23 29.56 7.04
N VAL A 104 10.45 28.54 6.69
CA VAL A 104 9.67 28.47 5.45
C VAL A 104 8.37 29.25 5.66
N VAL A 105 8.48 30.58 5.71
CA VAL A 105 7.34 31.50 5.84
C VAL A 105 6.82 31.88 4.46
N GLY A 106 5.51 31.72 4.24
CA GLY A 106 4.77 32.52 3.26
C GLY A 106 4.06 31.70 2.19
N ASP A 107 2.90 32.22 1.76
CA ASP A 107 2.00 31.70 0.73
C ASP A 107 2.64 31.61 -0.68
N TYR A 108 3.96 31.78 -0.79
CA TYR A 108 4.71 31.94 -2.03
C TYR A 108 6.17 31.49 -1.86
N CYS A 109 6.63 30.64 -2.77
CA CYS A 109 8.02 30.17 -2.84
C CYS A 109 8.88 31.10 -3.70
N GLU A 110 9.91 31.72 -3.12
CA GLU A 110 10.81 32.66 -3.83
C GLU A 110 11.91 31.97 -4.66
N LYS A 111 11.95 30.63 -4.70
CA LYS A 111 13.00 29.89 -5.40
C LYS A 111 12.83 30.04 -6.93
N LYS A 112 13.88 30.51 -7.62
CA LYS A 112 13.91 30.74 -9.07
C LYS A 112 13.56 29.54 -9.98
N ASN A 113 13.53 28.32 -9.44
CA ASN A 113 13.16 27.09 -10.15
C ASN A 113 11.86 26.45 -9.61
N CYS A 114 11.08 27.14 -8.78
CA CYS A 114 9.78 26.66 -8.34
C CYS A 114 8.84 26.49 -9.55
N GLY A 115 8.23 25.31 -9.71
CA GLY A 115 7.30 24.99 -10.80
C GLY A 115 7.91 24.34 -12.06
N LYS A 116 9.22 24.05 -12.06
CA LYS A 116 9.86 23.23 -13.11
C LYS A 116 9.87 21.77 -12.65
N LEU A 117 8.81 21.02 -12.97
CA LEU A 117 8.78 19.55 -12.92
C LEU A 117 9.16 19.00 -14.31
#